data_AF-A0A3G9JUQ7-F1
#
_entry.id   AF-A0A3G9JUQ7-F1
#
_cell.length_a   1.000
_cell.length_b   1.000
_cell.length_c   1.000
_cell.angle_alpha   90.00
_cell.angle_beta   90.00
_cell.angle_gamma   90.00
#
_symmetry.space_group_name_H-M   'P 1'
#
loop_
_entity.id
_entity.type
_entity.pdbx_description
1 polymer ?
#
loop_
_entity_poly.entity_id
_entity_poly.type
_entity_poly.pdbx_seq_one_letter_code
_entity_poly.pdbx_strand_id
1 'polypeptide(L)' 'MMVNPTKREKEISAKVTPWLRYDVEKGGAYLAEGAPGDVKDAWDEWKKIEEEKSKNPFYQDCG' A
#
# COMPACT_ATOMS: atom_id res chain seq x y z
N MET A 1 -4.76 18.52 4.56
CA MET A 1 -3.69 18.22 5.55
C MET A 1 -2.94 17.00 5.05
N MET A 2 -1.62 17.04 4.91
CA MET A 2 -0.84 15.85 4.57
C MET A 2 -0.88 14.89 5.76
N VAL A 3 -1.62 13.81 5.65
CA VAL A 3 -1.70 12.81 6.72
C VAL A 3 -0.38 12.04 6.73
N ASN A 4 0.40 12.24 7.79
CA ASN A 4 1.66 11.54 7.96
C ASN A 4 1.39 10.04 8.11
N PRO A 5 2.07 9.18 7.33
CA PRO A 5 1.94 7.74 7.49
C PRO A 5 2.39 7.35 8.90
N THR A 6 1.56 6.56 9.57
CA THR A 6 1.84 6.00 10.89
C THR A 6 3.11 5.16 10.86
N LYS A 7 3.73 4.96 12.04
CA LYS A 7 4.90 4.09 12.18
C LYS A 7 4.64 2.70 11.56
N ARG A 8 3.42 2.19 11.75
CA ARG A 8 2.97 0.90 11.19
C ARG A 8 2.88 0.91 9.67
N GLU A 9 2.33 1.96 9.05
CA GLU A 9 2.33 2.10 7.59
C GLU A 9 3.73 2.16 6.99
N LYS A 10 4.68 2.84 7.66
CA LYS A 10 6.07 2.87 7.22
C LYS A 10 6.74 1.50 7.30
N GLU A 11 6.48 0.74 8.36
CA GLU A 11 7.00 -0.62 8.52
C GLU A 11 6.41 -1.58 7.47
N ILE A 12 5.11 -1.50 7.20
CA ILE A 12 4.44 -2.27 6.16
C ILE A 12 4.99 -1.90 4.79
N SER A 13 5.07 -0.60 4.47
CA SER A 13 5.63 -0.12 3.21
C SER A 13 7.06 -0.62 3.02
N ALA A 14 7.92 -0.52 4.03
CA ALA A 14 9.30 -1.00 3.96
C ALA A 14 9.39 -2.53 3.72
N LYS A 15 8.47 -3.32 4.30
CA LYS A 15 8.41 -4.76 4.07
C LYS A 15 7.91 -5.12 2.67
N VAL A 16 6.93 -4.38 2.15
CA VAL A 16 6.29 -4.70 0.87
C VAL A 16 7.05 -4.10 -0.33
N THR A 17 7.71 -2.94 -0.16
CA THR A 17 8.53 -2.27 -1.20
C THR A 17 9.49 -3.18 -1.95
N PRO A 18 10.32 -4.03 -1.31
CA PRO A 18 11.24 -4.92 -2.03
C PRO A 18 10.52 -6.00 -2.86
N TRP A 19 9.25 -6.28 -2.58
CA TRP A 19 8.41 -7.24 -3.29
C TRP A 19 7.42 -6.58 -4.25
N LEU A 20 7.34 -5.26 -4.23
CA LEU A 20 6.52 -4.48 -5.15
C LEU A 20 7.20 -4.43 -6.51
N ARG A 21 6.44 -4.87 -7.51
CA ARG A 21 6.78 -4.73 -8.92
C ARG A 21 5.87 -3.66 -9.51
N TYR A 22 6.45 -2.78 -10.29
CA TYR A 22 5.68 -1.77 -11.02
C TYR A 22 5.39 -2.31 -12.40
N ASP A 23 4.10 -2.46 -12.73
CA ASP A 23 3.66 -2.79 -14.08
C ASP A 23 3.28 -1.50 -14.79
N VAL A 24 4.06 -1.13 -15.81
CA VAL A 24 3.77 0.06 -16.61
C VAL A 24 2.55 -0.21 -17.51
N GLU A 25 2.36 -1.46 -17.97
CA GLU A 25 1.24 -1.82 -18.85
C GLU A 25 -0.09 -1.87 -18.09
N LYS A 26 -0.07 -2.27 -16.81
CA LYS A 26 -1.25 -2.24 -15.93
C LYS A 26 -1.41 -0.93 -15.13
N GLY A 27 -0.50 0.02 -15.31
CA GLY A 27 -0.54 1.33 -14.67
C GLY A 27 -0.50 1.28 -13.14
N GLY A 28 0.16 0.29 -12.54
CA GLY A 28 0.07 0.07 -11.10
C GLY A 28 1.16 -0.81 -10.49
N ALA A 29 1.34 -0.65 -9.17
CA ALA A 29 2.23 -1.50 -8.39
C ALA A 29 1.49 -2.79 -7.96
N TYR A 30 2.14 -3.93 -8.13
CA TYR A 30 1.62 -5.24 -7.75
C TYR A 30 2.65 -6.03 -6.96
N LEU A 31 2.18 -7.00 -6.18
CA LEU A 31 3.06 -7.87 -5.41
C LEU A 31 3.65 -8.97 -6.28
N ALA A 32 4.96 -9.22 -6.20
CA ALA A 32 5.61 -10.32 -6.91
C ALA A 32 5.02 -11.69 -6.49
N GLU A 33 4.82 -12.61 -7.45
CA GLU A 33 4.20 -13.93 -7.20
C GLU A 33 4.93 -14.80 -6.16
N GLY A 34 6.24 -14.56 -5.97
CA GLY A 34 7.07 -15.26 -4.99
C GLY A 34 7.12 -14.63 -3.59
N ALA A 35 6.29 -13.61 -3.30
CA ALA A 35 6.31 -12.96 -2.00
C ALA A 35 5.93 -13.92 -0.87
N PRO A 36 6.68 -13.92 0.25
CA PRO A 36 6.40 -14.77 1.39
C PRO A 36 5.07 -14.38 2.05
N GLY A 37 4.50 -15.31 2.81
CA GLY A 37 3.15 -15.16 3.38
C GLY A 37 3.01 -13.90 4.25
N ASP A 38 4.04 -13.55 5.02
CA ASP A 38 4.06 -12.35 5.87
C ASP A 38 4.01 -11.04 5.05
N VAL A 39 4.60 -11.03 3.86
CA VAL A 39 4.57 -9.89 2.95
C VAL A 39 3.20 -9.78 2.25
N LYS A 40 2.56 -10.90 1.93
CA LYS A 40 1.18 -10.92 1.42
C LYS A 40 0.19 -10.38 2.44
N ASP A 41 0.36 -10.75 3.71
CA ASP A 41 -0.44 -10.23 4.83
C ASP A 41 -0.25 -8.72 5.01
N ALA A 42 1.02 -8.27 4.98
CA ALA A 42 1.35 -6.84 5.04
C ALA A 42 0.78 -6.05 3.83
N TRP A 43 0.77 -6.64 2.64
CA TRP A 43 0.17 -6.05 1.44
C TRP A 43 -1.36 -5.93 1.55
N ASP A 44 -2.03 -6.94 2.09
CA ASP A 44 -3.48 -6.90 2.35
C ASP A 44 -3.82 -5.83 3.40
N GLU A 45 -3.04 -5.74 4.49
CA GLU A 45 -3.17 -4.68 5.49
C GLU A 45 -2.94 -3.29 4.88
N TRP A 46 -1.95 -3.14 4.01
CA TRP A 46 -1.70 -1.89 3.28
C TRP A 46 -2.86 -1.51 2.37
N LYS A 47 -3.43 -2.45 1.60
CA LYS A 47 -4.61 -2.20 0.77
C LYS A 47 -5.83 -1.80 1.61
N LYS A 48 -6.05 -2.44 2.75
CA LYS A 48 -7.12 -2.06 3.68
C LYS A 48 -6.94 -0.63 4.18
N ILE A 49 -5.72 -0.24 4.55
CA ILE A 49 -5.40 1.13 4.95
C ILE A 49 -5.67 2.11 3.79
N GLU A 50 -5.24 1.80 2.57
CA GLU A 50 -5.52 2.62 1.38
C GLU A 50 -7.03 2.71 1.07
N GLU A 51 -7.78 1.62 1.24
CA GLU A 51 -9.25 1.60 1.06
C GLU A 51 -9.96 2.42 2.15
N GLU A 52 -9.53 2.32 3.40
CA GLU A 52 -10.06 3.14 4.50
C GLU A 52 -9.73 4.63 4.31
N LYS A 53 -8.54 4.95 3.80
CA LYS A 53 -8.19 6.30 3.38
C LYS A 53 -9.09 6.77 2.23
N SER A 54 -9.34 5.94 1.23
CA SER A 54 -10.24 6.27 0.11
C SER A 54 -11.67 6.58 0.55
N LYS A 55 -12.16 5.90 1.60
CA LYS A 55 -13.46 6.17 2.22
C LYS A 55 -13.47 7.37 3.17
N ASN A 56 -12.30 7.86 3.59
CA ASN A 56 -12.18 8.98 4.50
C ASN A 56 -12.23 10.30 3.71
N PRO A 57 -13.25 11.16 3.90
CA PRO A 57 -13.40 12.41 3.13
C PRO A 57 -12.23 13.39 3.28
N PHE A 58 -11.35 13.21 4.28
CA PHE A 58 -10.11 13.97 4.42
C PHE A 58 -9.01 13.62 3.41
N TYR A 59 -9.08 12.46 2.76
CA TYR A 59 -8.15 12.02 1.70
C TYR A 59 -8.75 12.13 0.29
N GLN A 60 -10.02 12.54 0.17
CA GLN A 60 -10.74 12.70 -1.10
C GLN A 60 -10.36 13.98 -1.88
N ASP A 61 -9.33 14.72 -1.47
CA ASP A 61 -8.89 15.98 -2.11
C ASP A 61 -7.57 15.79 -2.90
N CYS A 62 -7.56 14.82 -3.80
CA CYS A 62 -6.55 14.70 -4.87
C CYS A 62 -7.23 14.38 -6.21
N GLY A 63 -8.32 15.11 -6.50
CA GLY A 63 -8.97 15.18 -7.81
C GLY A 63 -8.74 16.54 -8.44
#